data_AF-A0A9D6R8T8-F1
#
_entry.id   AF-A0A9D6R8T8-F1
#
_cell.length_a   1.000
_cell.length_b   1.000
_cell.length_c   1.000
_cell.angle_alpha   90.00
_cell.angle_beta   90.00
_cell.angle_gamma   90.00
#
_symmetry.space_group_name_H-M   'P 1'
#
loop_
_entity.id
_entity.type
_entity.pdbx_description
1 polymer ?
#
loop_
_entity_poly.entity_id
_entity_poly.type
_entity_poly.pdbx_seq_one_letter_code
_entity_poly.pdbx_strand_id
1 'polypeptide(L)'
;MTDSRLCPVRHGRAFRPLYPATPPSATTPTSLYFDVSHGPIVRCKTCGLVFAHPPLTTPNASVAYGEAEAREYLSELAEREKQFDRLLDVVERFTARGRLLDVGGFVGVFLNVARMRGWRVTGLEPPAWDARSPAIDSG
;
A
#
# COMPACT_ATOMS: atom_id res chain seq x y z
N MET A 1 -0.95 3.18 21.44
CA MET A 1 -0.78 4.15 20.34
C MET A 1 0.69 4.49 20.23
N THR A 2 1.32 4.23 19.07
CA THR A 2 2.75 4.53 18.85
C THR A 2 2.93 6.02 18.62
N ASP A 3 3.90 6.65 19.30
CA ASP A 3 4.23 8.06 19.07
C ASP A 3 4.72 8.25 17.63
N SER A 4 3.92 8.92 16.79
CA SER A 4 4.21 9.19 15.38
C SER A 4 5.45 10.06 15.18
N ARG A 5 6.01 10.64 16.25
CA ARG A 5 7.26 11.40 16.18
C ARG A 5 8.51 10.52 16.31
N LEU A 6 8.35 9.20 16.40
CA LEU A 6 9.46 8.25 16.52
C LEU A 6 9.76 7.54 15.19
N CYS A 7 10.98 7.00 15.09
CA CYS A 7 11.34 6.07 14.03
C CYS A 7 10.44 4.82 14.10
N PRO A 8 9.78 4.42 13.00
CA PRO A 8 8.92 3.23 12.99
C PRO A 8 9.63 1.90 13.30
N VAL A 9 10.96 1.84 13.18
CA VAL A 9 11.74 0.60 13.34
C VAL A 9 12.52 0.57 14.66
N ARG A 10 13.14 1.70 15.05
CA ARG A 10 14.04 1.76 16.22
C ARG A 10 13.51 2.65 17.34
N HIS A 11 12.38 3.33 17.15
CA HIS A 11 11.77 4.22 18.14
C HIS A 11 12.66 5.40 18.62
N GLY A 12 13.75 5.71 17.91
CA GLY A 12 14.59 6.89 18.14
C GLY A 12 14.08 8.15 17.45
N ARG A 13 14.65 9.32 17.78
CA ARG A 13 14.26 10.65 17.24
C ARG A 13 15.34 11.34 16.40
N ALA A 14 16.47 10.68 16.18
CA ALA A 14 17.60 11.26 15.45
C ALA A 14 17.39 11.13 13.93
N PHE A 15 17.01 12.23 13.28
CA PHE A 15 16.68 12.26 11.85
C PHE A 15 17.57 13.23 11.06
N ARG A 16 17.82 12.92 9.78
CA ARG A 16 18.43 13.81 8.79
C ARG A 16 17.39 14.11 7.71
N PRO A 17 16.97 15.38 7.51
CA PRO A 17 16.10 15.74 6.39
C PRO A 17 16.75 15.39 5.04
N LEU A 18 15.94 14.86 4.12
CA LEU A 18 16.34 14.60 2.73
C LEU A 18 15.57 15.48 1.76
N TYR A 19 14.26 15.61 1.97
CA TYR A 19 13.38 16.44 1.14
C TYR A 19 12.45 17.28 2.03
N PRO A 20 12.13 18.52 1.61
CA PRO A 20 11.22 19.38 2.35
C PRO A 20 9.79 18.82 2.36
N ALA A 21 8.94 19.42 3.20
CA ALA A 21 7.50 19.13 3.19
C ALA A 21 6.84 19.68 1.91
N THR A 22 5.75 19.03 1.50
CA THR A 22 4.83 19.59 0.50
C THR A 22 3.63 20.16 1.24
N PRO A 23 3.42 21.49 1.25
CA PRO A 23 2.24 22.08 1.87
C PRO A 23 0.98 21.71 1.07
N PRO A 24 -0.21 21.68 1.70
CA PRO A 24 -1.46 21.45 0.98
C PRO A 24 -1.68 22.53 -0.08
N SER A 25 -2.05 22.11 -1.29
CA SER A 25 -2.37 23.02 -2.40
C SER A 25 -3.73 23.71 -2.15
N ALA A 26 -3.89 24.97 -2.56
CA ALA A 26 -5.15 25.71 -2.46
C ALA A 26 -6.10 25.46 -3.65
N THR A 27 -5.74 24.57 -4.58
CA THR A 27 -6.42 24.40 -5.87
C THR A 27 -6.92 22.96 -6.05
N THR A 28 -8.16 22.82 -6.50
CA THR A 28 -8.84 21.54 -6.75
C THR A 28 -7.99 20.61 -7.65
N PRO A 29 -7.70 19.37 -7.22
CA PRO A 29 -6.74 18.52 -7.92
C PRO A 29 -7.24 18.06 -9.29
N THR A 30 -6.39 18.20 -10.31
CA THR A 30 -6.62 17.72 -11.69
C THR A 30 -6.17 16.26 -11.89
N SER A 31 -5.58 15.65 -10.86
CA SER A 31 -5.17 14.24 -10.82
C SER A 31 -5.25 13.72 -9.38
N LEU A 32 -5.82 12.53 -9.21
CA LEU A 32 -6.09 11.89 -7.91
C LEU A 32 -4.83 11.58 -7.10
N TYR A 33 -3.64 11.61 -7.72
CA TYR A 33 -2.36 11.34 -7.07
C TYR A 33 -1.66 12.56 -6.46
N PHE A 34 -2.12 13.79 -6.75
CA PHE A 34 -1.29 14.99 -6.53
C PHE A 34 -1.67 15.88 -5.35
N ASP A 35 -2.72 15.57 -4.59
CA ASP A 35 -3.04 16.34 -3.37
C ASP A 35 -2.45 15.71 -2.10
N VAL A 36 -1.22 15.21 -2.20
CA VAL A 36 -0.50 14.62 -1.06
C VAL A 36 0.31 15.68 -0.33
N SER A 37 -0.38 16.44 0.54
CA SER A 37 0.34 17.15 1.59
C SER A 37 1.07 16.15 2.48
N HIS A 38 2.38 16.31 2.63
CA HIS A 38 3.20 15.42 3.45
C HIS A 38 4.26 16.21 4.21
N GLY A 39 4.60 15.73 5.41
CA GLY A 39 5.75 16.25 6.16
C GLY A 39 7.08 16.00 5.45
N PRO A 40 8.20 16.60 5.89
CA PRO A 40 9.50 16.35 5.27
C PRO A 40 9.83 14.86 5.22
N ILE A 41 10.52 14.45 4.15
CA ILE A 41 11.08 13.11 4.05
C ILE A 41 12.42 13.12 4.79
N VAL A 42 12.55 12.26 5.79
CA VAL A 42 13.73 12.19 6.65
C VAL A 42 14.35 10.80 6.64
N ARG A 43 15.64 10.71 6.94
CA ARG A 43 16.38 9.47 7.17
C ARG A 43 16.71 9.29 8.64
N CYS A 44 16.41 8.12 9.21
CA CYS A 44 16.86 7.77 10.56
C CYS A 44 18.39 7.64 10.62
N LYS A 45 19.04 8.33 11.56
CA LYS A 45 20.49 8.24 11.76
C LYS A 45 20.96 6.91 12.37
N THR A 46 20.03 6.11 12.91
CA THR A 46 20.35 4.81 13.55
C THR A 46 20.12 3.62 12.62
N CYS A 47 18.95 3.50 12.00
CA CYS A 47 18.64 2.35 11.11
C CYS A 47 18.64 2.68 9.62
N GLY A 48 18.79 3.95 9.23
CA GLY A 48 18.81 4.35 7.82
C GLY A 48 17.44 4.38 7.12
N LEU A 49 16.34 3.97 7.77
CA LEU A 49 15.00 4.04 7.18
C LEU A 49 14.67 5.47 6.73
N VAL A 50 14.15 5.59 5.51
CA VAL A 50 13.65 6.83 4.93
C VAL A 50 12.12 6.84 4.99
N PHE A 51 11.52 7.91 5.53
CA PHE A 51 10.06 8.01 5.73
C PHE A 51 9.61 9.47 5.85
N ALA A 52 8.32 9.74 5.61
CA ALA A 52 7.70 11.04 5.86
C ALA A 52 7.55 11.30 7.37
N HIS A 53 7.87 12.51 7.84
CA HIS A 53 7.85 12.85 9.26
C HIS A 53 7.07 14.13 9.57
N PRO A 54 6.08 14.12 10.49
CA PRO A 54 5.48 12.90 11.06
C PRO A 54 4.81 12.07 9.94
N PRO A 55 4.70 10.75 10.10
CA PRO A 55 3.93 9.93 9.18
C PRO A 55 2.47 10.38 9.23
N LEU A 56 1.77 10.24 8.10
CA LEU A 56 0.34 10.51 8.03
C LEU A 56 -0.36 9.66 9.09
N THR A 57 -1.00 10.32 10.06
CA THR A 57 -1.84 9.63 11.03
C THR A 57 -3.12 9.18 10.33
N THR A 58 -3.65 8.05 10.79
CA THR A 58 -4.60 7.16 10.11
C THR A 58 -5.96 7.70 9.63
N PRO A 59 -6.45 8.93 9.92
CA PRO A 59 -7.67 9.40 9.24
C PRO A 59 -7.48 9.76 7.76
N ASN A 60 -6.28 10.15 7.33
CA ASN A 60 -6.05 10.64 5.95
C ASN A 60 -5.55 9.57 4.98
N ALA A 61 -5.05 8.44 5.47
CA ALA A 61 -4.64 7.32 4.61
C ALA A 61 -5.85 6.65 3.95
N SER A 62 -6.99 6.60 4.65
CA SER A 62 -8.25 6.03 4.15
C SER A 62 -8.97 6.91 3.13
N VAL A 63 -8.65 8.20 3.05
CA VAL A 63 -9.30 9.16 2.14
C VAL A 63 -8.60 9.23 0.78
N ALA A 64 -7.35 8.77 0.69
CA ALA A 64 -6.57 8.80 -0.54
C ALA A 64 -7.06 7.79 -1.59
N TYR A 65 -7.72 6.70 -1.17
CA TYR A 65 -8.15 5.61 -2.05
C TYR A 65 -9.65 5.65 -2.31
N GLY A 66 -10.06 6.43 -3.32
CA GLY A 66 -11.47 6.60 -3.74
C GLY A 66 -11.92 5.67 -4.87
N GLU A 67 -13.21 5.67 -5.19
CA GLU A 67 -13.82 4.85 -6.26
C GLU A 67 -13.18 5.02 -7.65
N ALA A 68 -12.63 6.20 -7.93
CA ALA A 68 -11.94 6.47 -9.19
C ALA A 68 -10.61 5.70 -9.28
N GLU A 69 -9.92 5.48 -8.17
CA GLU A 69 -8.70 4.70 -8.11
C GLU A 69 -9.00 3.21 -8.30
N ALA A 70 -10.11 2.69 -7.75
CA ALA A 70 -10.55 1.33 -8.04
C ALA A 70 -10.83 1.14 -9.54
N ARG A 71 -11.47 2.11 -10.21
CA ARG A 71 -11.78 1.99 -11.65
C ARG A 71 -10.54 2.03 -12.53
N GLU A 72 -9.60 2.92 -12.23
CA GLU A 72 -8.31 2.99 -12.92
C GLU A 72 -7.50 1.71 -12.67
N TYR A 73 -7.43 1.26 -11.41
CA TYR A 73 -6.79 0.00 -11.04
C TYR A 73 -7.39 -1.19 -11.81
N LEU A 74 -8.72 -1.23 -11.96
CA LEU A 74 -9.41 -2.28 -12.71
C LEU A 74 -9.14 -2.21 -14.22
N SER A 75 -8.86 -1.02 -14.77
CA SER A 75 -8.55 -0.86 -16.20
C SER A 75 -7.21 -1.50 -16.59
N GLU A 76 -6.30 -1.68 -15.62
CA GLU A 76 -4.98 -2.30 -15.82
C GLU A 76 -4.93 -3.77 -15.35
N LEU A 77 -6.07 -4.40 -15.05
CA LEU A 77 -6.13 -5.74 -14.45
C LEU A 77 -5.25 -6.77 -15.15
N ALA A 78 -5.33 -6.87 -16.47
CA ALA A 78 -4.58 -7.87 -17.23
C ALA A 78 -3.07 -7.70 -17.08
N GLU A 79 -2.55 -6.48 -16.94
CA GLU A 79 -1.13 -6.26 -16.73
C GLU A 79 -0.72 -6.54 -15.28
N ARG A 80 -1.60 -6.22 -14.32
CA ARG A 80 -1.40 -6.56 -12.90
C ARG A 80 -1.41 -8.07 -12.67
N GLU A 81 -2.31 -8.78 -13.32
CA GLU A 81 -2.34 -10.25 -13.28
C GLU A 81 -1.01 -10.83 -13.76
N LYS A 82 -0.45 -10.34 -14.89
CA LYS A 82 0.88 -10.78 -15.35
C LYS A 82 1.99 -10.43 -14.37
N GLN A 83 1.94 -9.28 -13.71
CA GLN A 83 2.93 -8.90 -12.70
C GLN A 83 2.87 -9.85 -11.49
N PHE A 84 1.66 -10.16 -11.01
CA PHE A 84 1.44 -11.09 -9.91
C PHE A 84 1.79 -12.53 -10.26
N ASP A 85 1.53 -12.93 -11.51
CA ASP A 85 1.92 -14.22 -12.06
C ASP A 85 3.46 -14.39 -12.01
N ARG A 86 4.21 -13.38 -12.48
CA ARG A 86 5.68 -13.34 -12.38
C ARG A 86 6.17 -13.29 -10.93
N LEU A 87 5.45 -12.62 -10.03
CA LEU A 87 5.79 -12.60 -8.62
C LEU A 87 5.69 -14.00 -8.00
N LEU A 88 4.65 -14.76 -8.36
CA LEU A 88 4.50 -16.15 -7.91
C LEU A 88 5.59 -17.06 -8.46
N ASP A 89 6.07 -16.83 -9.69
CA ASP A 89 7.26 -17.54 -10.20
C ASP A 89 8.50 -17.33 -9.34
N VAL A 90 8.63 -16.16 -8.70
CA VAL A 90 9.73 -15.88 -7.78
C VAL A 90 9.51 -16.59 -6.45
N VAL A 91 8.31 -16.48 -5.87
CA VAL A 91 7.95 -17.13 -4.60
C VAL A 91 8.14 -18.65 -4.67
N GLU A 92 7.71 -19.26 -5.76
CA GLU A 92 7.76 -20.71 -5.97
C GLU A 92 9.19 -21.27 -6.09
N ARG A 93 10.21 -20.42 -6.30
CA ARG A 93 11.62 -20.81 -6.21
C ARG A 93 12.08 -21.09 -4.79
N PHE A 94 11.40 -20.53 -3.80
CA PHE A 94 11.78 -20.60 -2.39
C PHE A 94 10.89 -21.54 -1.58
N THR A 95 9.69 -21.87 -2.08
CA THR A 95 8.75 -22.74 -1.39
C THR A 95 7.81 -23.44 -2.37
N ALA A 96 7.39 -24.65 -2.02
CA ALA A 96 6.24 -25.27 -2.67
C ALA A 96 4.96 -24.47 -2.38
N ARG A 97 3.96 -24.64 -3.23
CA ARG A 97 2.63 -24.06 -3.06
C ARG A 97 1.99 -24.58 -1.79
N GLY A 98 1.34 -23.69 -1.05
CA GLY A 98 0.72 -24.01 0.22
C GLY A 98 -0.26 -22.92 0.64
N ARG A 99 -0.05 -22.34 1.82
CA ARG A 99 -0.87 -21.22 2.31
C ARG A 99 -0.22 -19.90 1.95
N LEU A 100 -1.01 -18.96 1.45
CA LEU A 100 -0.59 -17.60 1.15
C LEU A 100 -1.47 -16.61 1.92
N LEU A 101 -0.85 -15.69 2.64
CA LEU A 101 -1.52 -14.55 3.28
C LEU A 101 -1.11 -13.28 2.53
N ASP A 102 -2.10 -12.54 2.03
CA ASP A 102 -1.92 -11.21 1.48
C ASP A 102 -2.41 -10.16 2.49
N VAL A 103 -1.59 -9.16 2.80
CA VAL A 103 -1.91 -8.09 3.76
C VAL A 103 -1.89 -6.77 3.01
N GLY A 104 -3.03 -6.09 2.91
CA GLY A 104 -3.18 -4.92 2.03
C GLY A 104 -3.52 -5.31 0.58
N GLY A 105 -4.31 -6.38 0.40
CA GLY A 105 -4.64 -6.97 -0.89
C GLY A 105 -5.62 -6.18 -1.76
N PHE A 106 -6.12 -5.02 -1.30
CA PHE A 106 -7.11 -4.19 -2.00
C PHE A 106 -8.23 -5.03 -2.63
N VAL A 107 -8.52 -4.89 -3.93
CA VAL A 107 -9.58 -5.65 -4.62
C VAL A 107 -9.28 -7.15 -4.84
N GLY A 108 -8.13 -7.66 -4.37
CA GLY A 108 -7.86 -9.10 -4.31
C GLY A 108 -7.27 -9.74 -5.57
N VAL A 109 -6.71 -8.95 -6.51
CA VAL A 109 -6.13 -9.49 -7.76
C VAL A 109 -5.04 -10.54 -7.48
N PHE A 110 -4.13 -10.25 -6.55
CA PHE A 110 -3.04 -11.18 -6.22
C PHE A 110 -3.58 -12.51 -5.66
N LEU A 111 -4.59 -12.44 -4.77
CA LEU A 111 -5.26 -13.60 -4.22
C LEU A 111 -5.93 -14.45 -5.31
N ASN A 112 -6.56 -13.80 -6.30
CA ASN A 112 -7.17 -14.49 -7.43
C ASN A 112 -6.13 -15.25 -8.26
N VAL A 113 -5.06 -14.57 -8.69
CA VAL A 113 -3.97 -15.19 -9.48
C VAL A 113 -3.32 -16.35 -8.70
N ALA A 114 -3.07 -16.15 -7.40
CA ALA A 114 -2.50 -17.20 -6.54
C ALA A 114 -3.44 -18.41 -6.40
N ARG A 115 -4.75 -18.18 -6.22
CA ARG A 115 -5.75 -19.26 -6.15
C ARG A 115 -5.78 -20.07 -7.45
N MET A 116 -5.76 -19.41 -8.61
CA MET A 116 -5.73 -20.06 -9.92
C MET A 116 -4.47 -20.93 -10.12
N ARG A 117 -3.35 -20.56 -9.49
CA ARG A 117 -2.12 -21.36 -9.47
C ARG A 117 -2.11 -22.47 -8.41
N GLY A 118 -3.19 -22.64 -7.64
CA GLY A 118 -3.33 -23.72 -6.65
C GLY A 118 -2.87 -23.37 -5.24
N TRP A 119 -2.71 -22.08 -4.91
CA TRP A 119 -2.45 -21.65 -3.54
C TRP A 119 -3.74 -21.63 -2.70
N ARG A 120 -3.63 -21.94 -1.40
CA ARG A 120 -4.69 -21.71 -0.42
C ARG A 120 -4.52 -20.31 0.18
N VAL A 121 -5.32 -19.37 -0.32
CA VAL A 121 -5.12 -17.95 -0.06
C VAL A 121 -5.95 -17.43 1.12
N THR A 122 -5.49 -16.36 1.76
CA THR A 122 -6.20 -15.58 2.78
C THR A 122 -5.84 -14.11 2.59
N GLY A 123 -6.83 -13.22 2.57
CA GLY A 123 -6.61 -11.78 2.49
C GLY A 123 -6.88 -11.11 3.84
N LEU A 124 -6.07 -10.12 4.20
CA LEU A 124 -6.32 -9.23 5.33
C LEU A 124 -6.20 -7.77 4.88
N GLU A 125 -7.27 -7.05 5.13
CA GLU A 125 -7.47 -5.72 4.57
C GLU A 125 -8.56 -5.11 5.51
N PRO A 126 -8.34 -3.98 6.21
CA PRO A 126 -9.32 -3.33 7.11
C PRO A 126 -10.78 -3.12 6.56
N PRO A 127 -11.73 -2.49 7.26
CA PRO A 127 -13.08 -2.27 6.68
C PRO A 127 -13.25 -0.90 5.99
N ALA A 128 -12.41 0.08 6.33
CA ALA A 128 -12.56 1.46 5.83
C ALA A 128 -12.21 1.66 4.35
N TRP A 129 -11.50 0.70 3.73
CA TRP A 129 -11.10 0.72 2.31
C TRP A 129 -11.92 -0.27 1.45
N ASP A 130 -12.70 -1.17 2.08
CA ASP A 130 -13.48 -2.23 1.40
C ASP A 130 -14.91 -1.77 1.05
N ALA A 131 -15.47 -0.82 1.79
CA ALA A 131 -16.90 -0.48 1.72
C ALA A 131 -17.41 0.09 0.37
N ARG A 132 -16.52 0.32 -0.62
CA ARG A 132 -16.88 0.85 -1.96
C ARG A 132 -16.18 0.18 -3.13
N SER A 133 -15.31 -0.80 -2.89
CA SER A 133 -14.54 -1.46 -3.95
C SER A 133 -15.25 -2.75 -4.34
N PRO A 134 -15.50 -3.01 -5.64
CA PRO A 134 -16.06 -4.29 -6.06
C PRO A 134 -15.02 -5.38 -5.75
N ALA A 135 -15.28 -6.19 -4.73
CA ALA A 135 -14.50 -7.39 -4.50
C ALA A 135 -14.57 -8.26 -5.77
N ILE A 136 -13.43 -8.71 -6.25
CA ILE A 136 -13.40 -9.67 -7.36
C ILE A 136 -13.90 -10.99 -6.77
N ASP A 137 -15.16 -11.33 -7.07
CA ASP A 137 -15.77 -12.60 -6.69
C ASP A 137 -15.01 -13.74 -7.37
N SER A 138 -14.11 -14.34 -6.59
CA SER A 138 -13.40 -15.55 -6.93
C SER A 138 -14.17 -16.70 -6.31
N GLY A 139 -15.08 -17.30 -7.09
CA GLY A 139 -15.84 -18.49 -6.71
C GLY A 139 -15.00 -19.64 -6.17
#